data_AF-A0A2E0SFZ0-F1
#
_entry.id   AF-A0A2E0SFZ0-F1
#
_cell.length_a   1.000
_cell.length_b   1.000
_cell.length_c   1.000
_cell.angle_alpha   90.00
_cell.angle_beta   90.00
_cell.angle_gamma   90.00
#
_symmetry.space_group_name_H-M   'P 1'
#
loop_
_entity.id
_entity.type
_entity.pdbx_description
1 polymer ?
#
loop_
_entity_poly.entity_id
_entity_poly.type
_entity_poly.pdbx_seq_one_letter_code
_entity_poly.pdbx_strand_id
1 'polypeptide(L)'
;MAVEDINVTKEIIWELRTVDGLSETETAAMLQLMHHCYDNVSKETFLNDLEDKHWVLMIRTVATGEIVGFSTQKLRELEIDGTAYSILFSGDTVVERKYWGKRELLLASACLVDDLMQRVKGEKFYWFLISKGYKTYHFLPVLFKEFYPNRDYPIPTREKRIIDFLGSELGGDLYDLERGVIESQGGWYVLKEDIAEMTTLRTKDPHAQSFVQLNPRFGQGDELCCLAELNPRNFTNVALRLLRNYKLEHATDHRSLFHEGSA
;
A
#
# COMPACT_ATOMS: atom_id res chain seq x y z
N MET A 1 -8.59 29.40 23.53
CA MET A 1 -9.81 28.58 23.41
C MET A 1 -9.36 27.18 23.04
N ALA A 2 -9.37 26.28 24.00
CA ALA A 2 -9.14 24.86 23.73
C ALA A 2 -10.30 24.36 22.88
N VAL A 3 -10.00 23.81 21.71
CA VAL A 3 -10.96 22.98 20.99
C VAL A 3 -11.06 21.71 21.82
N GLU A 4 -12.17 21.54 22.51
CA GLU A 4 -12.50 20.30 23.19
C GLU A 4 -12.47 19.18 22.14
N ASP A 5 -11.55 18.24 22.31
CA ASP A 5 -11.57 16.96 21.61
C ASP A 5 -12.88 16.27 22.00
N ILE A 6 -13.91 16.44 21.18
CA ILE A 6 -15.11 15.61 21.23
C ILE A 6 -14.60 14.18 21.11
N ASN A 7 -14.73 13.43 22.21
CA ASN A 7 -14.28 12.06 22.34
C ASN A 7 -15.18 11.17 21.47
N VAL A 8 -14.97 11.22 20.15
CA VAL A 8 -15.58 10.29 19.20
C VAL A 8 -14.92 8.95 19.51
N THR A 9 -15.68 8.03 20.11
CA THR A 9 -15.23 6.67 20.33
C THR A 9 -14.70 6.11 19.01
N LYS A 10 -13.40 5.79 18.94
CA LYS A 10 -12.79 5.22 17.73
C LYS A 10 -13.53 3.92 17.39
N GLU A 11 -14.05 3.82 16.16
CA GLU A 11 -14.73 2.60 15.69
C GLU A 11 -13.74 1.49 15.34
N ILE A 12 -12.55 1.88 14.89
CA ILE A 12 -11.47 1.01 14.47
C ILE A 12 -10.14 1.50 15.05
N ILE A 13 -9.20 0.57 15.19
CA ILE A 13 -7.80 0.80 15.56
C ILE A 13 -6.89 0.18 14.51
N TRP A 14 -5.62 0.57 14.52
CA TRP A 14 -4.60 -0.04 13.69
C TRP A 14 -3.53 -0.72 14.55
N GLU A 15 -2.92 -1.75 13.99
CA GLU A 15 -1.80 -2.50 14.55
C GLU A 15 -0.74 -2.69 13.45
N LEU A 16 0.52 -2.70 13.85
CA LEU A 16 1.62 -3.14 12.99
C LEU A 16 2.11 -4.49 13.50
N ARG A 17 2.16 -5.49 12.61
CA ARG A 17 2.57 -6.86 12.94
C ARG A 17 3.67 -7.32 11.99
N THR A 18 4.58 -8.15 12.45
CA THR A 18 5.42 -8.97 11.55
C THR A 18 4.59 -10.12 11.00
N VAL A 19 4.92 -10.60 9.80
CA VAL A 19 4.24 -11.77 9.22
C VAL A 19 4.42 -13.01 10.11
N ASP A 20 5.64 -13.26 10.61
CA ASP A 20 5.94 -14.35 11.54
C ASP A 20 5.18 -14.26 12.87
N GLY A 21 4.71 -13.06 13.22
CA GLY A 21 3.92 -12.80 14.41
C GLY A 21 2.43 -13.03 14.23
N LEU A 22 1.95 -13.41 13.05
CA LEU A 22 0.54 -13.69 12.79
C LEU A 22 0.14 -15.07 13.32
N SER A 23 -0.99 -15.14 13.99
CA SER A 23 -1.63 -16.41 14.32
C SER A 23 -2.35 -17.02 13.10
N GLU A 24 -2.62 -18.33 13.16
CA GLU A 24 -3.42 -19.02 12.15
C GLU A 24 -4.83 -18.41 12.02
N THR A 25 -5.42 -17.95 13.13
CA THR A 25 -6.75 -17.32 13.14
C THR A 25 -6.74 -15.94 12.48
N GLU A 26 -5.69 -15.15 12.68
CA GLU A 26 -5.50 -13.86 11.99
C GLU A 26 -5.32 -14.05 10.49
N THR A 27 -4.47 -15.02 10.11
CA THR A 27 -4.23 -15.36 8.70
C THR A 27 -5.51 -15.83 8.01
N ALA A 28 -6.29 -16.69 8.68
CA ALA A 28 -7.59 -17.15 8.16
C ALA A 28 -8.59 -15.98 8.00
N ALA A 29 -8.64 -15.05 8.95
CA ALA A 29 -9.51 -13.88 8.87
C ALA A 29 -9.09 -12.92 7.73
N MET A 30 -7.80 -12.71 7.51
CA MET A 30 -7.29 -11.93 6.37
C MET A 30 -7.67 -12.57 5.03
N LEU A 31 -7.51 -13.89 4.89
CA LEU A 31 -7.95 -14.62 3.70
C LEU A 31 -9.46 -14.52 3.48
N GLN A 32 -10.25 -14.59 4.55
CA GLN A 32 -11.70 -14.45 4.48
C GLN A 32 -12.11 -13.04 4.01
N LEU A 33 -11.39 -12.01 4.45
CA LEU A 33 -11.57 -10.64 3.97
C LEU A 33 -11.20 -10.51 2.48
N MET A 34 -10.13 -11.16 2.01
CA MET A 34 -9.80 -11.24 0.58
C MET A 34 -10.96 -11.86 -0.22
N HIS A 35 -11.50 -13.01 0.21
CA HIS A 35 -12.65 -13.65 -0.44
C HIS A 35 -13.90 -12.77 -0.45
N HIS A 36 -14.07 -11.89 0.55
CA HIS A 36 -15.18 -10.96 0.55
C HIS A 36 -15.03 -9.89 -0.53
N CYS A 37 -13.82 -9.38 -0.74
CA CYS A 37 -13.55 -8.24 -1.63
C CYS A 37 -13.14 -8.58 -3.07
N TYR A 38 -12.63 -9.79 -3.30
CA TYR A 38 -12.07 -10.19 -4.59
C TYR A 38 -12.61 -11.54 -5.05
N ASP A 39 -12.73 -11.68 -6.38
CA ASP A 39 -12.98 -12.94 -7.06
C ASP A 39 -11.65 -13.64 -7.37
N ASN A 40 -11.69 -14.96 -7.55
CA ASN A 40 -10.53 -15.82 -7.88
C ASN A 40 -9.40 -15.83 -6.84
N VAL A 41 -9.69 -15.52 -5.57
CA VAL A 41 -8.73 -15.67 -4.48
C VAL A 41 -8.44 -17.15 -4.25
N SER A 42 -7.18 -17.55 -4.41
CA SER A 42 -6.67 -18.86 -4.00
C SER A 42 -6.01 -18.76 -2.63
N LYS A 43 -6.34 -19.69 -1.73
CA LYS A 43 -5.66 -19.80 -0.42
C LYS A 43 -4.15 -19.97 -0.59
N GLU A 44 -3.73 -20.82 -1.53
CA GLU A 44 -2.32 -21.09 -1.77
C GLU A 44 -1.57 -19.84 -2.24
N THR A 45 -2.12 -19.14 -3.24
CA THR A 45 -1.53 -17.90 -3.76
C THR A 45 -1.45 -16.82 -2.68
N PHE A 46 -2.51 -16.66 -1.88
CA PHE A 46 -2.53 -15.70 -0.78
C PHE A 46 -1.46 -16.02 0.28
N LEU A 47 -1.35 -17.29 0.70
CA LEU A 47 -0.37 -17.69 1.70
C LEU A 47 1.07 -17.52 1.19
N ASN A 48 1.33 -17.91 -0.06
CA ASN A 48 2.65 -17.74 -0.67
C ASN A 48 3.01 -16.25 -0.82
N ASP A 49 2.06 -15.39 -1.20
CA ASP A 49 2.31 -13.94 -1.25
C ASP A 49 2.60 -13.38 0.15
N LEU A 50 1.82 -13.79 1.15
CA LEU A 50 1.95 -13.30 2.53
C LEU A 50 3.29 -13.70 3.16
N GLU A 51 3.76 -14.94 2.94
CA GLU A 51 5.04 -15.44 3.45
C GLU A 51 6.25 -14.63 2.94
N ASP A 52 6.14 -14.05 1.74
CA ASP A 52 7.19 -13.20 1.16
C ASP A 52 7.23 -11.77 1.76
N LYS A 53 6.26 -11.41 2.62
CA LYS A 53 6.14 -10.07 3.21
C LYS A 53 6.77 -10.03 4.60
N HIS A 54 7.17 -8.83 5.02
CA HIS A 54 7.78 -8.62 6.33
C HIS A 54 6.76 -8.17 7.38
N TRP A 55 5.83 -7.29 6.98
CA TRP A 55 4.87 -6.69 7.90
C TRP A 55 3.45 -6.69 7.36
N VAL A 56 2.49 -6.61 8.29
CA VAL A 56 1.08 -6.38 8.04
C VAL A 56 0.62 -5.17 8.83
N LEU A 57 0.09 -4.18 8.11
CA LEU A 57 -0.66 -3.05 8.67
C LEU A 57 -2.09 -3.51 8.87
N MET A 58 -2.51 -3.83 10.09
CA MET A 58 -3.80 -4.45 10.38
C MET A 58 -4.79 -3.42 10.95
N ILE A 59 -6.06 -3.53 10.57
CA ILE A 59 -7.16 -2.68 11.04
C ILE A 59 -8.21 -3.55 11.73
N ARG A 60 -8.55 -3.21 12.97
CA ARG A 60 -9.52 -3.95 13.78
C ARG A 60 -10.65 -3.07 14.25
N THR A 61 -11.84 -3.63 14.40
CA THR A 61 -12.92 -2.93 15.13
C THR A 61 -12.57 -2.85 16.61
N VAL A 62 -12.95 -1.75 17.26
CA VAL A 62 -12.82 -1.63 18.73
C VAL A 62 -13.87 -2.48 19.45
N ALA A 63 -15.05 -2.65 18.85
CA ALA A 63 -16.17 -3.33 19.49
C ALA A 63 -15.99 -4.87 19.56
N THR A 64 -15.43 -5.48 18.51
CA THR A 64 -15.35 -6.95 18.38
C THR A 64 -13.91 -7.45 18.23
N GLY A 65 -12.95 -6.58 17.88
CA GLY A 65 -11.58 -6.98 17.57
C GLY A 65 -11.43 -7.65 16.20
N GLU A 66 -12.50 -7.71 15.39
CA GLU A 66 -12.49 -8.31 14.06
C GLU A 66 -11.57 -7.55 13.11
N ILE A 67 -10.84 -8.30 12.27
CA ILE A 67 -10.00 -7.72 11.21
C ILE A 67 -10.91 -7.23 10.09
N VAL A 68 -10.94 -5.91 9.90
CA VAL A 68 -11.75 -5.23 8.88
C VAL A 68 -10.90 -4.54 7.82
N GLY A 69 -9.59 -4.71 7.89
CA GLY A 69 -8.66 -4.25 6.87
C GLY A 69 -7.24 -4.70 7.16
N PHE A 70 -6.45 -4.82 6.10
CA PHE A 70 -5.02 -4.98 6.22
C PHE A 70 -4.28 -4.44 4.99
N SER A 71 -2.98 -4.24 5.11
CA SER A 71 -2.07 -4.04 3.98
C SER A 71 -0.74 -4.75 4.26
N THR A 72 -0.26 -5.56 3.33
CA THR A 72 1.03 -6.27 3.47
C THR A 72 2.19 -5.43 2.94
N GLN A 73 3.36 -5.55 3.56
CA GLN A 73 4.51 -4.69 3.30
C GLN A 73 5.80 -5.51 3.23
N LYS A 74 6.66 -5.17 2.27
CA LYS A 74 8.01 -5.75 2.13
C LYS A 74 9.03 -4.64 1.93
N LEU A 75 10.13 -4.69 2.68
CA LEU A 75 11.28 -3.82 2.40
C LEU A 75 12.30 -4.62 1.60
N ARG A 76 12.81 -4.03 0.52
CA ARG A 76 13.89 -4.61 -0.27
C ARG A 76 15.02 -3.62 -0.41
N GLU A 77 16.24 -4.13 -0.29
CA GLU A 77 17.46 -3.42 -0.64
C GLU A 77 17.94 -3.98 -1.98
N LEU A 78 18.16 -3.13 -2.97
CA LEU A 78 18.59 -3.54 -4.30
C LEU A 78 19.50 -2.49 -4.93
N GLU A 79 20.26 -2.90 -5.95
CA GLU A 79 21.15 -2.02 -6.71
C GLU A 79 20.72 -2.00 -8.18
N ILE A 80 20.52 -0.82 -8.74
CA ILE A 80 20.26 -0.63 -10.18
C ILE A 80 21.31 0.33 -10.71
N ASP A 81 22.04 -0.07 -11.76
CA ASP A 81 23.09 0.72 -12.40
C ASP A 81 24.14 1.29 -11.42
N GLY A 82 24.51 0.52 -10.37
CA GLY A 82 25.48 0.95 -9.36
C GLY A 82 24.94 1.90 -8.30
N THR A 83 23.63 2.19 -8.29
CA THR A 83 22.98 2.99 -7.24
C THR A 83 22.17 2.08 -6.31
N ALA A 84 22.42 2.19 -5.00
CA ALA A 84 21.68 1.43 -3.99
C ALA A 84 20.32 2.09 -3.66
N TYR A 85 19.26 1.29 -3.67
CA TYR A 85 17.89 1.69 -3.39
C TYR A 85 17.29 0.84 -2.29
N SER A 86 16.54 1.50 -1.41
CA SER A 86 15.59 0.84 -0.52
C SER A 86 14.19 1.01 -1.09
N ILE A 87 13.46 -0.09 -1.22
CA ILE A 87 12.11 -0.12 -1.78
C ILE A 87 11.15 -0.68 -0.73
N LEU A 88 10.24 0.14 -0.23
CA LEU A 88 9.07 -0.32 0.49
C LEU A 88 7.99 -0.68 -0.54
N PHE A 89 7.66 -1.95 -0.65
CA PHE A 89 6.58 -2.45 -1.50
C PHE A 89 5.33 -2.69 -0.65
N SER A 90 4.19 -2.13 -1.09
CA SER A 90 2.87 -2.49 -0.55
C SER A 90 2.19 -3.51 -1.48
N GLY A 91 1.91 -4.69 -0.94
CA GLY A 91 1.17 -5.76 -1.63
C GLY A 91 -0.34 -5.67 -1.38
N ASP A 92 -0.96 -6.82 -1.14
CA ASP A 92 -2.38 -6.97 -0.81
C ASP A 92 -2.85 -5.90 0.18
N THR A 93 -3.80 -5.08 -0.26
CA THR A 93 -4.36 -3.99 0.53
C THR A 93 -5.87 -4.02 0.43
N VAL A 94 -6.52 -4.26 1.57
CA VAL A 94 -7.97 -4.43 1.67
C VAL A 94 -8.49 -3.72 2.90
N VAL A 95 -9.60 -3.01 2.75
CA VAL A 95 -10.36 -2.46 3.88
C VAL A 95 -11.82 -2.68 3.54
N GLU A 96 -12.61 -3.14 4.51
CA GLU A 96 -14.05 -3.24 4.34
C GLU A 96 -14.64 -1.87 3.99
N ARG A 97 -15.63 -1.88 3.10
CA ARG A 97 -16.25 -0.68 2.54
C ARG A 97 -16.74 0.32 3.58
N LYS A 98 -17.25 -0.17 4.72
CA LYS A 98 -17.73 0.66 5.83
C LYS A 98 -16.63 1.59 6.40
N TYR A 99 -15.37 1.19 6.28
CA TYR A 99 -14.22 1.88 6.86
C TYR A 99 -13.34 2.59 5.81
N TRP A 100 -13.78 2.67 4.55
CA TRP A 100 -13.07 3.45 3.54
C TRP A 100 -12.98 4.94 3.90
N GLY A 101 -11.84 5.56 3.58
CA GLY A 101 -11.56 6.97 3.88
C GLY A 101 -11.23 7.26 5.35
N LYS A 102 -11.29 6.26 6.22
CA LYS A 102 -10.77 6.34 7.59
C LYS A 102 -9.24 6.36 7.54
N ARG A 103 -8.60 6.94 8.57
CA ARG A 103 -7.17 7.32 8.54
C ARG A 103 -6.24 6.24 9.09
N GLU A 104 -6.78 5.20 9.69
CA GLU A 104 -6.10 4.22 10.53
C GLU A 104 -5.04 3.46 9.72
N LEU A 105 -5.33 3.10 8.47
CA LEU A 105 -4.34 2.52 7.57
C LEU A 105 -3.17 3.48 7.28
N LEU A 106 -3.47 4.76 7.05
CA LEU A 106 -2.43 5.78 6.82
C LEU A 106 -1.59 6.05 8.08
N LEU A 107 -2.18 5.93 9.29
CA LEU A 107 -1.44 6.03 10.54
C LEU A 107 -0.51 4.83 10.72
N ALA A 108 -0.97 3.62 10.41
CA ALA A 108 -0.13 2.42 10.42
C ALA A 108 1.03 2.53 9.42
N SER A 109 0.76 2.99 8.19
CA SER A 109 1.79 3.23 7.19
C SER A 109 2.78 4.31 7.65
N ALA A 110 2.30 5.40 8.25
CA ALA A 110 3.16 6.45 8.78
C ALA A 110 4.09 5.93 9.90
N CYS A 111 3.57 5.07 10.79
CA CYS A 111 4.37 4.40 11.81
C CYS A 111 5.51 3.57 11.20
N LEU A 112 5.21 2.74 10.20
CA LEU A 112 6.20 1.91 9.54
C LEU A 112 7.24 2.76 8.79
N VAL A 113 6.79 3.75 8.02
CA VAL A 113 7.68 4.63 7.24
C VAL A 113 8.61 5.43 8.15
N ASP A 114 8.12 5.97 9.26
CA ASP A 114 8.94 6.78 10.18
C ASP A 114 10.06 5.96 10.84
N ASP A 115 9.81 4.69 11.19
CA ASP A 115 10.86 3.78 11.67
C ASP A 115 11.85 3.43 10.55
N LEU A 116 11.35 3.05 9.36
CA LEU A 116 12.21 2.64 8.25
C LEU A 116 13.11 3.77 7.74
N MET A 117 12.63 5.01 7.68
CA MET A 117 13.42 6.16 7.24
C MET A 117 14.69 6.39 8.07
N GLN A 118 14.78 5.82 9.27
CA GLN A 118 15.96 5.91 10.15
C GLN A 118 16.95 4.75 9.96
N ARG A 119 16.56 3.70 9.23
CA ARG A 119 17.28 2.40 9.18
C ARG A 119 17.67 1.93 7.78
N VAL A 120 16.96 2.38 6.76
CA VAL A 120 17.21 2.00 5.37
C VAL A 120 18.64 2.33 4.94
N LYS A 121 19.22 1.46 4.10
CA LYS A 121 20.64 1.55 3.70
C LYS A 121 20.84 2.19 2.33
N GLY A 122 19.80 2.19 1.50
CA GLY A 122 19.85 2.75 0.15
C GLY A 122 20.06 4.26 0.14
N GLU A 123 20.70 4.75 -0.91
CA GLU A 123 20.87 6.19 -1.12
C GLU A 123 19.54 6.91 -1.29
N LYS A 124 18.56 6.17 -1.82
CA LYS A 124 17.19 6.61 -2.04
C LYS A 124 16.21 5.58 -1.51
N PHE A 125 15.19 6.07 -0.80
CA PHE A 125 14.11 5.25 -0.28
C PHE A 125 12.83 5.56 -1.07
N TYR A 126 12.26 4.56 -1.72
CA TYR A 126 11.02 4.70 -2.50
C TYR A 126 9.91 3.81 -1.94
N TRP A 127 8.69 4.31 -2.06
CA TRP A 127 7.49 3.50 -1.98
C TRP A 127 7.13 3.03 -3.40
N PHE A 128 7.08 1.71 -3.60
CA PHE A 128 6.57 1.08 -4.80
C PHE A 128 5.19 0.49 -4.51
N LEU A 129 4.22 0.82 -5.35
CA LEU A 129 2.82 0.44 -5.19
C LEU A 129 2.28 -0.04 -6.54
N ILE A 130 1.62 -1.20 -6.56
CA ILE A 130 0.78 -1.62 -7.68
C ILE A 130 -0.67 -1.26 -7.39
N SER A 131 -1.32 -0.60 -8.34
CA SER A 131 -2.64 -0.03 -8.12
C SER A 131 -3.71 -0.66 -9.02
N LYS A 132 -4.53 -1.54 -8.42
CA LYS A 132 -5.76 -2.11 -9.03
C LYS A 132 -6.90 -1.10 -9.18
N GLY A 133 -6.84 0.06 -8.52
CA GLY A 133 -7.95 1.01 -8.52
C GLY A 133 -7.60 2.38 -7.98
N TYR A 134 -8.41 3.38 -8.37
CA TYR A 134 -8.09 4.79 -8.09
C TYR A 134 -7.95 5.12 -6.60
N LYS A 135 -8.63 4.40 -5.68
CA LYS A 135 -8.57 4.70 -4.24
C LYS A 135 -7.17 4.53 -3.70
N THR A 136 -6.50 3.45 -4.11
CA THR A 136 -5.12 3.18 -3.74
C THR A 136 -4.18 4.16 -4.43
N TYR A 137 -4.38 4.43 -5.73
CA TYR A 137 -3.63 5.46 -6.45
C TYR A 137 -3.76 6.86 -5.82
N HIS A 138 -4.94 7.21 -5.29
CA HIS A 138 -5.23 8.50 -4.71
C HIS A 138 -4.41 8.79 -3.43
N PHE A 139 -3.80 7.79 -2.79
CA PHE A 139 -2.83 8.05 -1.74
C PHE A 139 -1.61 8.83 -2.24
N LEU A 140 -1.19 8.66 -3.50
CA LEU A 140 -0.03 9.35 -4.07
C LEU A 140 -0.19 10.88 -4.04
N PRO A 141 -1.22 11.49 -4.66
CA PRO A 141 -1.40 12.95 -4.62
C PRO A 141 -1.75 13.50 -3.24
N VAL A 142 -2.29 12.67 -2.34
CA VAL A 142 -2.55 13.08 -0.96
C VAL A 142 -1.26 13.17 -0.15
N LEU A 143 -0.32 12.24 -0.35
CA LEU A 143 0.86 12.07 0.50
C LEU A 143 2.13 12.69 -0.07
N PHE A 144 2.25 12.82 -1.39
CA PHE A 144 3.49 13.23 -2.07
C PHE A 144 3.30 14.45 -2.97
N LYS A 145 4.36 15.27 -3.09
CA LYS A 145 4.45 16.38 -4.04
C LYS A 145 4.87 15.88 -5.42
N GLU A 146 5.76 14.89 -5.45
CA GLU A 146 6.29 14.25 -6.63
C GLU A 146 6.10 12.73 -6.54
N PHE A 147 5.46 12.15 -7.54
CA PHE A 147 5.16 10.73 -7.66
C PHE A 147 4.95 10.35 -9.12
N TYR A 148 5.03 9.06 -9.42
CA TYR A 148 4.97 8.56 -10.79
C TYR A 148 4.08 7.32 -10.89
N PRO A 149 3.40 7.10 -12.03
CA PRO A 149 3.13 8.10 -13.07
C PRO A 149 2.29 9.28 -12.55
N ASN A 150 2.39 10.42 -13.24
CA ASN A 150 1.56 11.60 -12.98
C ASN A 150 1.13 12.22 -14.31
N ARG A 151 0.00 12.93 -14.32
CA ARG A 151 -0.54 13.60 -15.50
C ARG A 151 0.18 14.89 -15.90
N ASP A 152 0.83 15.55 -14.95
CA ASP A 152 1.32 16.91 -15.12
C ASP A 152 2.79 16.95 -15.55
N TYR A 153 3.51 15.83 -15.42
CA TYR A 153 4.93 15.72 -15.76
C TYR A 153 5.30 14.27 -16.14
N PRO A 154 6.30 14.09 -17.02
CA PRO A 154 6.76 12.77 -17.42
C PRO A 154 7.52 12.08 -16.29
N ILE A 155 7.66 10.76 -16.40
CA ILE A 155 8.52 9.97 -15.51
C ILE A 155 9.98 10.21 -15.91
N PRO A 156 10.87 10.68 -15.01
CA PRO A 156 12.28 10.79 -15.31
C PRO A 156 12.92 9.41 -15.53
N THR A 157 14.02 9.38 -16.29
CA THR A 157 14.65 8.12 -16.72
C THR A 157 15.02 7.19 -15.56
N ARG A 158 15.49 7.72 -14.43
CA ARG A 158 15.88 6.90 -13.27
C ARG A 158 14.67 6.21 -12.66
N GLU A 159 13.62 6.96 -12.36
CA GLU A 159 12.40 6.43 -11.75
C GLU A 159 11.68 5.47 -12.70
N LYS A 160 11.73 5.74 -14.02
CA LYS A 160 11.23 4.80 -15.03
C LYS A 160 11.97 3.46 -14.98
N ARG A 161 13.31 3.47 -14.87
CA ARG A 161 14.09 2.22 -14.71
C ARG A 161 13.74 1.45 -13.44
N ILE A 162 13.53 2.15 -12.33
CA ILE A 162 13.13 1.51 -11.06
C ILE A 162 11.75 0.86 -11.21
N ILE A 163 10.78 1.59 -11.77
CA ILE A 163 9.44 1.07 -12.06
C ILE A 163 9.52 -0.14 -12.98
N ASP A 164 10.33 -0.07 -14.04
CA ASP A 164 10.46 -1.15 -15.03
C ASP A 164 11.11 -2.39 -14.44
N PHE A 165 12.15 -2.21 -13.63
CA PHE A 165 12.83 -3.30 -12.94
C PHE A 165 11.87 -4.04 -11.99
N LEU A 166 11.20 -3.28 -11.12
CA LEU A 166 10.27 -3.84 -10.13
C LEU A 166 9.01 -4.44 -10.78
N GLY A 167 8.48 -3.76 -11.79
CA GLY A 167 7.33 -4.23 -12.56
C GLY A 167 7.63 -5.51 -13.33
N SER A 168 8.79 -5.61 -13.98
CA SER A 168 9.21 -6.83 -14.70
C SER A 168 9.51 -7.98 -13.74
N GLU A 169 10.09 -7.71 -12.58
CA GLU A 169 10.35 -8.76 -11.58
C GLU A 169 9.03 -9.33 -11.02
N LEU A 170 8.04 -8.46 -10.76
CA LEU A 170 6.76 -8.87 -10.21
C LEU A 170 5.81 -9.48 -11.25
N GLY A 171 5.72 -8.87 -12.43
CA GLY A 171 4.79 -9.25 -13.48
C GLY A 171 5.37 -10.21 -14.53
N GLY A 172 6.69 -10.37 -14.60
CA GLY A 172 7.35 -11.15 -15.65
C GLY A 172 6.93 -10.70 -17.04
N ASP A 173 6.54 -11.66 -17.88
CA ASP A 173 6.04 -11.41 -19.23
C ASP A 173 4.72 -10.62 -19.29
N LEU A 174 4.01 -10.47 -18.16
CA LEU A 174 2.77 -9.69 -18.06
C LEU A 174 3.03 -8.20 -17.86
N TYR A 175 4.27 -7.78 -17.64
CA TYR A 175 4.61 -6.38 -17.46
C TYR A 175 4.78 -5.65 -18.80
N ASP A 176 3.98 -4.63 -19.04
CA ASP A 176 4.11 -3.76 -20.19
C ASP A 176 5.07 -2.60 -19.88
N LEU A 177 6.26 -2.65 -20.50
CA LEU A 177 7.31 -1.64 -20.37
C LEU A 177 6.91 -0.25 -20.89
N GLU A 178 6.01 -0.14 -21.86
CA GLU A 178 5.59 1.16 -22.39
C GLU A 178 4.59 1.82 -21.44
N ARG A 179 3.62 1.04 -20.96
CA ARG A 179 2.52 1.53 -20.12
C ARG A 179 2.86 1.57 -18.63
N GLY A 180 3.84 0.79 -18.17
CA GLY A 180 4.15 0.63 -16.76
C GLY A 180 3.04 -0.10 -15.99
N VAL A 181 2.40 -1.08 -16.64
CA VAL A 181 1.24 -1.82 -16.12
C VAL A 181 1.54 -3.30 -16.09
N ILE A 182 1.16 -3.98 -15.02
CA ILE A 182 1.12 -5.45 -14.98
C ILE A 182 -0.26 -5.88 -15.46
N GLU A 183 -0.31 -6.54 -16.60
CA GLU A 183 -1.56 -7.04 -17.17
C GLU A 183 -2.05 -8.25 -16.38
N SER A 184 -3.32 -8.23 -15.97
CA SER A 184 -3.89 -9.33 -15.19
C SER A 184 -3.93 -10.62 -16.01
N GLN A 185 -4.39 -10.52 -17.26
CA GLN A 185 -4.72 -11.65 -18.15
C GLN A 185 -5.60 -12.74 -17.48
N GLY A 186 -6.30 -12.41 -16.38
CA GLY A 186 -7.07 -13.36 -15.58
C GLY A 186 -6.23 -14.24 -14.64
N GLY A 187 -4.93 -13.94 -14.49
CA GLY A 187 -3.97 -14.72 -13.71
C GLY A 187 -3.97 -14.46 -12.20
N TRP A 188 -4.60 -13.36 -11.74
CA TRP A 188 -4.62 -12.98 -10.33
C TRP A 188 -6.03 -12.51 -9.92
N TYR A 189 -6.28 -12.46 -8.61
CA TYR A 189 -7.59 -12.09 -8.08
C TYR A 189 -8.00 -10.66 -8.51
N VAL A 190 -9.29 -10.47 -8.75
CA VAL A 190 -9.87 -9.22 -9.29
C VAL A 190 -10.91 -8.66 -8.33
N LEU A 191 -10.98 -7.33 -8.19
CA LEU A 191 -12.00 -6.69 -7.36
C LEU A 191 -13.39 -7.09 -7.85
N LYS A 192 -14.27 -7.49 -6.93
CA LYS A 192 -15.67 -7.78 -7.28
C LYS A 192 -16.33 -6.58 -7.94
N GLU A 193 -17.21 -6.84 -8.91
CA GLU A 193 -17.82 -5.81 -9.77
C GLU A 193 -18.55 -4.72 -8.96
N ASP A 194 -19.28 -5.09 -7.90
CA ASP A 194 -19.98 -4.15 -7.02
C ASP A 194 -19.04 -3.25 -6.18
N ILE A 195 -17.79 -3.68 -6.02
CA ILE A 195 -16.71 -2.92 -5.38
C ILE A 195 -15.96 -2.05 -6.41
N ALA A 196 -15.82 -2.53 -7.65
CA ALA A 196 -15.13 -1.89 -8.78
C ALA A 196 -15.98 -0.86 -9.56
N GLU A 197 -17.29 -1.04 -9.70
CA GLU A 197 -18.19 -0.12 -10.44
C GLU A 197 -18.24 1.28 -9.80
N MET A 198 -17.98 1.36 -8.50
CA MET A 198 -18.02 2.62 -7.76
C MET A 198 -16.73 3.44 -7.89
N THR A 199 -15.69 2.90 -8.53
CA THR A 199 -14.35 3.51 -8.47
C THR A 199 -14.09 4.58 -9.55
N THR A 200 -14.79 4.67 -10.68
CA THR A 200 -14.30 5.59 -11.74
C THR A 200 -15.35 6.42 -12.48
N LEU A 201 -16.61 6.01 -12.56
CA LEU A 201 -17.49 6.56 -13.61
C LEU A 201 -18.24 7.86 -13.29
N ARG A 202 -17.98 8.55 -12.16
CA ARG A 202 -18.69 9.81 -11.81
C ARG A 202 -17.86 10.87 -11.08
N THR A 203 -16.54 10.70 -10.98
CA THR A 203 -15.72 11.63 -10.18
C THR A 203 -15.24 12.80 -11.04
N LYS A 204 -15.30 14.02 -10.48
CA LYS A 204 -14.66 15.22 -11.05
C LYS A 204 -13.18 15.34 -10.60
N ASP A 205 -12.65 14.33 -9.90
CA ASP A 205 -11.27 14.33 -9.41
C ASP A 205 -10.32 14.10 -10.60
N PRO A 206 -9.44 15.07 -10.92
CA PRO A 206 -8.52 14.92 -12.03
C PRO A 206 -7.55 13.76 -11.86
N HIS A 207 -7.17 13.39 -10.63
CA HIS A 207 -6.28 12.24 -10.41
C HIS A 207 -6.97 10.92 -10.72
N ALA A 208 -8.25 10.77 -10.37
CA ALA A 208 -9.04 9.60 -10.74
C ALA A 208 -9.19 9.48 -12.26
N GLN A 209 -9.41 10.60 -12.97
CA GLN A 209 -9.49 10.62 -14.43
C GLN A 209 -8.16 10.21 -15.08
N SER A 210 -7.05 10.71 -14.58
CA SER A 210 -5.72 10.32 -15.07
C SER A 210 -5.40 8.86 -14.79
N PHE A 211 -5.79 8.31 -13.63
CA PHE A 211 -5.65 6.88 -13.35
C PHE A 211 -6.35 6.02 -14.40
N VAL A 212 -7.60 6.36 -14.76
CA VAL A 212 -8.35 5.64 -15.81
C VAL A 212 -7.67 5.72 -17.17
N GLN A 213 -7.04 6.85 -17.50
CA GLN A 213 -6.31 7.01 -18.76
C GLN A 213 -5.01 6.20 -18.77
N LEU A 214 -4.29 6.15 -17.64
CA LEU A 214 -3.04 5.41 -17.50
C LEU A 214 -3.26 3.89 -17.44
N ASN A 215 -4.40 3.47 -16.87
CA ASN A 215 -4.75 2.06 -16.72
C ASN A 215 -6.20 1.81 -17.16
N PRO A 216 -6.52 1.86 -18.46
CA PRO A 216 -7.90 1.77 -18.95
C PRO A 216 -8.55 0.40 -18.72
N ARG A 217 -7.72 -0.63 -18.46
CA ARG A 217 -8.15 -2.01 -18.21
C ARG A 217 -8.12 -2.39 -16.73
N PHE A 218 -8.00 -1.42 -15.81
CA PHE A 218 -7.99 -1.68 -14.36
C PHE A 218 -9.21 -2.50 -13.89
N GLY A 219 -10.38 -2.33 -14.52
CA GLY A 219 -11.59 -3.12 -14.23
C GLY A 219 -11.47 -4.61 -14.60
N GLN A 220 -10.50 -4.98 -15.43
CA GLN A 220 -10.14 -6.37 -15.75
C GLN A 220 -9.01 -6.90 -14.84
N GLY A 221 -8.57 -6.09 -13.88
CA GLY A 221 -7.55 -6.44 -12.90
C GLY A 221 -6.15 -5.93 -13.21
N ASP A 222 -5.93 -5.22 -14.33
CA ASP A 222 -4.62 -4.63 -14.66
C ASP A 222 -4.16 -3.67 -13.56
N GLU A 223 -2.87 -3.69 -13.24
CA GLU A 223 -2.31 -2.96 -12.10
C GLU A 223 -1.27 -1.93 -12.55
N LEU A 224 -1.49 -0.68 -12.17
CA LEU A 224 -0.57 0.41 -12.50
C LEU A 224 0.60 0.41 -11.51
N CYS A 225 1.82 0.28 -12.01
CA CYS A 225 3.03 0.38 -11.20
C CYS A 225 3.32 1.85 -10.89
N CYS A 226 3.38 2.18 -9.61
CA CYS A 226 3.56 3.54 -9.12
C CYS A 226 4.79 3.64 -8.21
N LEU A 227 5.41 4.81 -8.16
CA LEU A 227 6.61 5.08 -7.39
C LEU A 227 6.56 6.49 -6.78
N ALA A 228 6.96 6.62 -5.50
CA ALA A 228 7.16 7.91 -4.86
C ALA A 228 8.36 7.87 -3.90
N GLU A 229 9.21 8.91 -3.91
CA GLU A 229 10.35 8.97 -2.97
C GLU A 229 9.84 9.24 -1.55
N LEU A 230 10.19 8.37 -0.60
CA LEU A 230 9.93 8.50 0.84
C LEU A 230 10.96 9.45 1.46
N ASN A 231 10.79 10.74 1.17
CA ASN A 231 11.67 11.82 1.59
C ASN A 231 10.86 12.93 2.27
N PRO A 232 11.30 13.51 3.42
CA PRO A 232 10.56 14.58 4.07
C PRO A 232 10.30 15.80 3.17
N ARG A 233 11.18 16.06 2.22
CA ARG A 233 11.01 17.14 1.23
C ARG A 233 9.90 16.84 0.24
N ASN A 234 9.67 15.57 -0.07
CA ASN A 234 8.63 15.12 -1.00
C ASN A 234 7.23 15.00 -0.34
N PHE A 235 7.15 14.90 0.99
CA PHE A 235 5.85 14.79 1.66
C PHE A 235 5.01 16.06 1.59
N THR A 236 3.69 15.88 1.43
CA THR A 236 2.70 16.95 1.61
C THR A 236 2.52 17.29 3.09
N ASN A 237 1.80 18.38 3.37
CA ASN A 237 1.41 18.71 4.75
C ASN A 237 0.52 17.65 5.40
N VAL A 238 -0.22 16.86 4.61
CA VAL A 238 -1.04 15.76 5.13
C VAL A 238 -0.15 14.63 5.63
N ALA A 239 0.79 14.17 4.81
CA ALA A 239 1.77 13.15 5.20
C ALA A 239 2.60 13.58 6.42
N LEU A 240 3.10 14.82 6.45
CA LEU A 240 3.82 15.35 7.61
C LEU A 240 2.97 15.39 8.89
N ARG A 241 1.65 15.62 8.78
CA ARG A 241 0.73 15.54 9.93
C ARG A 241 0.52 14.11 10.39
N LEU A 242 0.44 13.13 9.49
CA LEU A 242 0.33 11.72 9.84
C LEU A 242 1.58 11.26 10.61
N LEU A 243 2.77 11.59 10.09
CA LEU A 243 4.06 11.28 10.73
C LEU A 243 4.21 11.90 12.13
N ARG A 244 3.51 12.98 12.44
CA ARG A 244 3.51 13.58 13.79
C ARG A 244 2.48 13.00 14.75
N ASN A 245 1.48 12.27 14.24
CA ASN A 245 0.27 11.95 15.01
C ASN A 245 -0.08 10.45 15.05
N TYR A 246 0.73 9.55 14.48
CA TYR A 246 0.48 8.11 14.47
C TYR A 246 0.60 7.44 15.85
N LYS A 247 0.46 8.16 16.98
CA LYS A 247 0.72 7.71 18.36
C LYS A 247 0.54 6.20 18.59
N LEU A 248 1.57 5.57 19.16
CA LEU A 248 1.68 4.14 19.49
C LEU A 248 0.77 3.73 20.68
N GLU A 249 -0.49 4.13 20.69
CA GLU A 249 -1.39 3.90 21.84
C GLU A 249 -1.80 2.41 21.98
N HIS A 250 -1.63 1.60 20.93
CA HIS A 250 -2.08 0.19 20.88
C HIS A 250 -1.08 -0.80 20.23
N ALA A 251 0.15 -0.37 19.89
CA ALA A 251 1.12 -1.25 19.25
C ALA A 251 1.75 -2.19 20.29
N THR A 252 1.42 -3.48 20.20
CA THR A 252 2.13 -4.58 20.87
C THR A 252 3.64 -4.45 20.60
N ASP A 253 4.41 -4.36 21.67
CA ASP A 253 5.88 -4.22 21.75
C ASP A 253 6.62 -3.91 20.43
N HIS A 254 6.51 -2.65 19.97
CA HIS A 254 7.16 -2.17 18.75
C HIS A 254 8.66 -2.44 18.66
N ARG A 255 9.34 -2.63 19.81
CA ARG A 255 10.77 -2.95 19.83
C ARG A 255 11.07 -4.32 19.24
N SER A 256 10.12 -5.25 19.33
CA SER A 256 10.22 -6.59 18.72
C SER A 256 9.88 -6.60 17.22
N LEU A 257 9.12 -5.61 16.72
CA LEU A 257 8.75 -5.52 15.30
C LEU A 257 9.92 -5.15 14.38
N PHE A 258 10.96 -4.54 14.96
CA PHE A 258 12.08 -3.92 14.24
C PHE A 258 13.47 -4.33 14.76
N HIS A 259 13.57 -5.36 15.62
CA HIS A 259 14.85 -5.93 16.06
C HIS A 259 15.14 -7.33 15.49
N GLU A 260 16.19 -7.33 14.65
CA GLU A 260 17.25 -8.32 14.36
C GLU A 260 16.93 -9.75 13.88
N GLY A 261 17.09 -9.92 12.57
CA GLY A 261 17.63 -11.11 11.89
C GLY A 261 17.77 -10.83 10.39
N SER A 262 18.91 -10.93 9.71
CA SER A 262 20.25 -11.39 10.07
C SER A 262 21.33 -10.63 9.27
N ALA A 263 22.56 -10.74 9.78
CA ALA A 263 23.81 -10.47 9.07
C ALA A 263 23.91 -11.16 7.70
#